data_AF-A0A920K5U2-F1
#
_entry.id   AF-A0A920K5U2-F1
#
_cell.length_a   1.000
_cell.length_b   1.000
_cell.length_c   1.000
_cell.angle_alpha   90.00
_cell.angle_beta   90.00
_cell.angle_gamma   90.00
#
_symmetry.space_group_name_H-M   'P 1'
#
loop_
_entity.id
_entity.type
_entity.pdbx_description
1 polymer ?
#
loop_
_entity_poly.entity_id
_entity_poly.type
_entity_poly.pdbx_seq_one_letter_code
_entity_poly.pdbx_strand_id
1 'polypeptide(L)'
;MTKVNKSIDHIVSCLSGYDPDSMSVSGALDIILELTQEYCKGLGSEFVPLTDAPGRVLYNDLISTLDVPAQDNAAMDGYAFAHKSLDSKKTKQQSLKSVEVLVQVKLYLMKFFRESV
;
A
#
# COMPACT_ATOMS: atom_id res chain seq x y z
N MET A 1 34.04 13.57 -2.47
CA MET A 1 33.18 14.03 -1.36
C MET A 1 33.57 13.20 -0.13
N THR A 2 34.18 13.85 0.85
CA THR A 2 34.88 13.22 1.98
C THR A 2 33.87 12.59 2.93
N LYS A 3 33.98 11.27 3.15
CA LYS A 3 33.13 10.50 4.05
C LYS A 3 33.58 10.79 5.48
N VAL A 4 32.93 11.71 6.18
CA VAL A 4 33.23 12.01 7.59
C VAL A 4 32.51 10.97 8.43
N ASN A 5 33.22 9.90 8.77
CA ASN A 5 32.74 8.90 9.73
C ASN A 5 32.76 9.56 11.11
N LYS A 6 31.59 9.99 11.62
CA LYS A 6 31.51 10.67 12.92
C LYS A 6 31.82 9.66 14.03
N SER A 7 32.94 9.84 14.74
CA SER A 7 33.25 9.09 15.96
C SER A 7 32.30 9.49 17.10
N ILE A 8 32.08 8.59 18.06
CA ILE A 8 31.34 8.88 19.31
C ILE A 8 31.88 10.15 19.97
N ASP A 9 33.21 10.29 20.04
CA ASP A 9 33.87 11.46 20.64
C ASP A 9 33.48 12.77 19.94
N HIS A 10 33.25 12.74 18.63
CA HIS A 10 32.85 13.91 17.85
C HIS A 10 31.41 14.32 18.13
N ILE A 11 30.48 13.36 18.21
CA ILE A 11 29.06 13.64 18.52
C ILE A 11 28.93 14.14 19.96
N VAL A 12 29.64 13.49 20.88
CA VAL A 12 29.69 13.86 22.29
C VAL A 12 30.31 15.24 22.50
N SER A 13 31.32 15.62 21.72
CA SER A 13 31.93 16.96 21.81
C SER A 13 30.96 18.10 21.43
N CYS A 14 29.92 17.82 20.66
CA CYS A 14 28.88 18.78 20.31
C CYS A 14 27.79 18.93 21.39
N LEU A 15 27.77 18.05 22.40
CA LEU A 15 26.84 18.08 23.53
C LEU A 15 27.49 18.82 24.70
N SER A 16 27.09 20.07 24.93
CA SER A 16 27.57 20.85 26.08
C SER A 16 27.09 20.23 27.39
N GLY A 17 28.02 19.75 28.23
CA GLY A 17 27.71 19.18 29.54
C GLY A 17 27.45 17.67 29.55
N TYR A 18 27.96 16.93 28.56
CA TYR A 18 27.95 15.46 28.57
C TYR A 18 28.65 14.90 29.81
N ASP A 19 27.89 14.18 30.65
CA ASP A 19 28.40 13.32 31.71
C ASP A 19 27.92 11.89 31.44
N PRO A 20 28.82 10.95 31.08
CA PRO A 20 28.44 9.58 30.77
C PRO A 20 27.76 8.86 31.94
N ASP A 21 28.02 9.28 33.18
CA ASP A 21 27.46 8.69 34.39
C ASP A 21 26.10 9.30 34.80
N SER A 22 25.66 10.36 34.12
CA SER A 22 24.41 11.09 34.43
C SER A 22 23.48 11.31 33.23
N MET A 23 23.64 10.52 32.16
CA MET A 23 22.80 10.62 30.96
C MET A 23 21.42 9.95 31.13
N SER A 24 20.37 10.56 30.58
CA SER A 24 19.05 9.93 30.50
C SER A 24 19.00 8.85 29.40
N VAL A 25 18.13 7.85 29.59
CA VAL A 25 17.91 6.78 28.59
C VAL A 25 17.49 7.35 27.23
N SER A 26 16.69 8.42 27.22
CA SER A 26 16.28 9.08 25.97
C SER A 26 17.46 9.72 25.24
N GLY A 27 18.36 10.40 25.97
CA GLY A 27 19.56 11.01 25.38
C GLY A 27 20.52 9.96 24.82
N ALA A 28 20.65 8.81 25.51
CA ALA A 28 21.44 7.69 25.01
C ALA A 28 20.85 7.12 23.71
N LEU A 29 19.53 6.95 23.66
CA LEU A 29 18.83 6.46 22.47
C LEU A 29 19.02 7.42 21.28
N ASP A 30 18.90 8.72 21.50
CA ASP A 30 19.08 9.73 20.46
C ASP A 30 20.49 9.67 19.84
N ILE A 31 21.52 9.56 20.69
CA ILE A 31 22.92 9.42 20.24
C ILE A 31 23.12 8.12 19.43
N ILE A 32 22.57 6.99 19.91
CA ILE A 32 22.67 5.70 19.22
C ILE A 32 21.98 5.79 17.84
N LEU A 33 20.80 6.41 17.77
CA LEU A 33 20.08 6.59 16.51
C LEU A 33 20.86 7.50 15.55
N GLU A 34 21.45 8.60 16.02
CA GLU A 34 22.28 9.48 15.17
C GLU A 34 23.52 8.75 14.63
N LEU A 35 24.21 7.99 15.48
CA LEU A 35 25.40 7.22 15.07
C LEU A 35 25.06 6.14 14.03
N THR A 36 23.90 5.50 14.17
CA THR A 36 23.51 4.38 13.29
C THR A 36 22.91 4.82 11.97
N GLN A 37 22.40 6.05 11.85
CA GLN A 37 21.82 6.58 10.62
C GLN A 37 22.75 6.50 9.40
N GLU A 38 24.05 6.75 9.56
CA GLU A 38 25.00 6.67 8.44
C GLU A 38 25.20 5.24 7.94
N TYR A 39 25.19 4.25 8.85
CA TYR A 39 25.30 2.84 8.52
C TYR A 39 24.04 2.32 7.81
N CYS A 40 22.86 2.78 8.24
CA CYS A 40 21.59 2.41 7.62
C CYS A 40 21.48 2.91 6.17
N LYS A 41 22.06 4.07 5.83
CA LYS A 41 22.06 4.62 4.45
C LYS A 41 22.85 3.77 3.45
N GLY A 42 23.76 2.91 3.92
CA GLY A 42 24.58 2.03 3.09
C GLY A 42 24.03 0.63 2.93
N LEU A 43 22.89 0.31 3.55
CA LEU A 43 22.27 -1.01 3.42
C LEU A 43 21.71 -1.15 2.01
N GLY A 44 22.20 -2.16 1.29
CA GLY A 44 21.65 -2.55 0.00
C GLY A 44 20.32 -3.29 0.14
N SER A 45 19.70 -3.58 -0.99
CA SER A 45 18.54 -4.46 -1.06
C SER A 45 18.83 -5.67 -1.93
N GLU A 46 18.01 -6.71 -1.71
CA GLU A 46 18.00 -7.91 -2.53
C GLU A 46 16.55 -8.27 -2.86
N PHE A 47 16.38 -8.99 -3.97
CA PHE A 47 15.10 -9.60 -4.29
C PHE A 47 15.04 -10.97 -3.63
N VAL A 48 13.97 -11.20 -2.87
CA VAL A 48 13.69 -12.49 -2.24
C VAL A 48 12.35 -13.04 -2.72
N PRO A 49 12.15 -14.37 -2.74
CA PRO A 49 10.84 -14.96 -2.92
C PRO A 49 9.85 -14.50 -1.85
N LEU A 50 8.56 -14.41 -2.19
CA LEU A 50 7.52 -13.99 -1.23
C LEU A 50 7.41 -14.92 -0.01
N THR A 51 7.78 -16.20 -0.16
CA THR A 51 7.80 -17.17 0.94
C THR A 51 8.83 -16.81 2.02
N ASP A 52 9.88 -16.07 1.65
CA ASP A 52 11.01 -15.73 2.52
C ASP A 52 10.95 -14.26 2.96
N ALA A 53 9.92 -13.53 2.54
CA ALA A 53 9.67 -12.14 2.90
C ALA A 53 9.22 -11.90 4.36
N PRO A 54 8.52 -12.82 5.07
CA PRO A 54 8.10 -12.57 6.44
C PRO A 54 9.25 -12.19 7.39
N GLY A 55 9.10 -11.10 8.15
CA GLY A 55 10.11 -10.58 9.07
C GLY A 55 11.18 -9.69 8.42
N ARG A 56 11.15 -9.51 7.10
CA ARG A 56 12.03 -8.57 6.36
C ARG A 56 11.41 -7.17 6.32
N VAL A 57 12.22 -6.16 6.01
CA VAL A 57 11.79 -4.76 5.83
C VAL A 57 11.84 -4.41 4.35
N LEU A 58 10.79 -3.74 3.85
CA LEU A 58 10.76 -3.24 2.48
C LEU A 58 11.78 -2.12 2.29
N TYR A 59 12.52 -2.20 1.19
CA TYR A 59 13.53 -1.21 0.86
C TYR A 59 12.94 0.02 0.15
N ASN A 60 11.90 -0.19 -0.67
CA ASN A 60 11.15 0.86 -1.36
C ASN A 60 9.66 0.64 -1.13
N ASP A 61 8.88 1.72 -1.29
CA ASP A 61 7.42 1.64 -1.31
C ASP A 61 6.92 0.70 -2.41
N LEU A 62 5.87 -0.08 -2.11
CA LEU A 62 5.20 -0.95 -3.06
C LEU A 62 3.90 -0.29 -3.54
N ILE A 63 3.93 0.23 -4.77
CA ILE A 63 2.77 0.88 -5.40
C ILE A 63 2.17 -0.11 -6.41
N SER A 64 0.87 -0.38 -6.30
CA SER A 64 0.18 -1.20 -7.29
C SER A 64 0.18 -0.51 -8.65
N THR A 65 0.58 -1.22 -9.69
CA THR A 65 0.50 -0.75 -11.09
C THR A 65 -0.81 -1.12 -11.76
N LEU A 66 -1.70 -1.83 -11.06
CA LEU A 66 -2.95 -2.36 -11.57
C LEU A 66 -4.11 -1.97 -10.66
N ASP A 67 -5.26 -1.68 -11.27
CA ASP A 67 -6.53 -1.56 -10.57
C ASP A 67 -6.96 -2.94 -10.05
N VAL A 68 -7.36 -3.00 -8.77
CA VAL A 68 -7.83 -4.24 -8.15
C VAL A 68 -9.15 -3.92 -7.41
N PRO A 69 -10.31 -4.38 -7.92
CA PRO A 69 -10.47 -5.21 -9.12
C PRO A 69 -10.20 -4.45 -10.42
N ALA A 70 -9.73 -5.16 -11.44
CA ALA A 70 -9.38 -4.54 -12.73
C ALA A 70 -10.59 -4.06 -13.53
N GLN A 71 -11.78 -4.61 -13.25
CA GLN A 71 -13.04 -4.32 -13.93
C GLN A 71 -14.19 -4.43 -12.90
N ASP A 72 -15.33 -3.84 -13.23
CA ASP A 72 -16.54 -3.99 -12.43
C ASP A 72 -16.95 -5.46 -12.34
N ASN A 73 -17.08 -5.97 -11.12
CA ASN A 73 -17.53 -7.32 -10.84
C ASN A 73 -18.80 -7.32 -9.98
N ALA A 74 -19.67 -8.29 -10.20
CA ALA A 74 -20.81 -8.50 -9.32
C ALA A 74 -20.29 -9.07 -7.99
N ALA A 75 -20.73 -8.50 -6.87
CA ALA A 75 -20.40 -9.00 -5.53
C ALA A 75 -21.16 -10.29 -5.18
N MET A 76 -22.25 -10.57 -5.90
CA MET A 76 -23.14 -11.71 -5.68
C MET A 76 -23.67 -12.22 -7.02
N ASP A 77 -24.16 -13.46 -7.00
CA ASP A 77 -24.96 -14.01 -8.10
C ASP A 77 -26.27 -13.24 -8.22
N GLY A 78 -26.61 -12.79 -9.42
CA GLY A 78 -27.81 -12.01 -9.66
C GLY A 78 -27.93 -11.56 -11.10
N TYR A 79 -28.81 -10.58 -11.32
CA TYR A 79 -29.07 -10.02 -12.63
C TYR A 79 -28.56 -8.58 -12.70
N ALA A 80 -27.80 -8.25 -13.74
CA ALA A 80 -27.44 -6.87 -14.04
C ALA A 80 -28.63 -6.16 -14.69
N PHE A 81 -29.01 -4.99 -14.16
CA PHE A 81 -30.02 -4.12 -14.75
C PHE A 81 -29.64 -2.66 -14.51
N ALA A 82 -30.08 -1.76 -15.38
CA ALA A 82 -29.84 -0.34 -15.19
C ALA A 82 -30.66 0.18 -14.00
N HIS A 83 -30.04 0.90 -13.07
CA HIS A 83 -30.75 1.45 -11.90
C HIS A 83 -31.98 2.28 -12.28
N LYS A 84 -31.91 3.01 -13.40
CA LYS A 84 -33.02 3.82 -13.97
C LYS A 84 -34.26 3.00 -14.32
N SER A 85 -34.14 1.67 -14.48
CA SER A 85 -35.27 0.78 -14.76
C SER A 85 -36.11 0.46 -13.51
N LEU A 86 -35.67 0.86 -12.32
CA LEU A 86 -36.44 0.72 -11.08
C LEU A 86 -37.33 1.94 -10.85
N ASP A 87 -38.62 1.70 -10.64
CA ASP A 87 -39.55 2.71 -10.14
C ASP A 87 -39.43 2.82 -8.61
N SER A 88 -38.84 3.92 -8.11
CA SER A 88 -38.58 4.15 -6.68
C SER A 88 -39.85 4.29 -5.84
N LYS A 89 -41.02 4.51 -6.45
CA LYS A 89 -42.31 4.63 -5.75
C LYS A 89 -43.00 3.29 -5.51
N LYS A 90 -42.56 2.21 -6.16
CA LYS A 90 -43.15 0.88 -5.96
C LYS A 90 -42.46 0.18 -4.80
N THR A 91 -43.20 -0.03 -3.71
CA THR A 91 -42.78 -0.81 -2.53
C THR A 91 -42.95 -2.33 -2.70
N LYS A 92 -43.25 -2.81 -3.91
CA LYS A 92 -43.55 -4.21 -4.24
C LYS A 92 -42.71 -4.71 -5.43
N GLN A 93 -42.65 -6.03 -5.58
CA GLN A 93 -41.94 -6.74 -6.66
C GLN A 93 -42.23 -6.15 -8.05
N GLN A 94 -41.16 -5.86 -8.81
CA GLN A 94 -41.23 -5.40 -10.19
C GLN A 94 -40.74 -6.50 -11.12
N SER A 95 -41.47 -6.75 -12.21
CA SER A 95 -41.04 -7.67 -13.25
C SER A 95 -40.18 -6.93 -14.26
N LEU A 96 -38.90 -7.29 -14.34
CA LEU A 96 -37.98 -6.85 -15.40
C LEU A 96 -37.80 -8.00 -16.40
N LYS A 97 -37.65 -7.68 -17.69
CA LYS A 97 -37.31 -8.69 -18.71
C LYS A 97 -35.80 -8.87 -18.73
N SER A 98 -35.32 -10.08 -18.45
CA SER A 98 -33.91 -10.44 -18.65
C SER A 98 -33.61 -10.55 -20.13
N VAL A 99 -32.55 -9.89 -20.59
CA VAL A 99 -32.18 -9.84 -22.02
C VAL A 99 -31.03 -10.78 -22.33
N GLU A 100 -30.03 -10.89 -21.45
CA GLU A 100 -28.84 -11.73 -21.66
C GLU A 100 -28.27 -12.26 -20.33
N VAL A 101 -27.58 -13.41 -20.38
CA VAL A 101 -26.87 -14.02 -19.24
C VAL A 101 -25.38 -13.95 -19.51
N LEU A 102 -24.63 -13.22 -18.67
CA LEU A 102 -23.17 -13.22 -18.69
C LEU A 102 -22.65 -14.31 -17.76
N VAL A 103 -22.00 -15.32 -18.33
CA VAL A 103 -21.23 -16.31 -17.57
C VAL A 103 -19.76 -15.91 -17.63
N GLN A 104 -19.11 -15.83 -16.46
CA GLN A 104 -17.73 -15.37 -16.31
C GLN A 104 -16.70 -16.38 -16.88
N VAL A 105 -16.68 -16.51 -18.21
CA VAL A 105 -15.59 -17.08 -19.01
C VAL A 105 -15.40 -16.28 -20.32
N LYS A 106 -16.26 -15.30 -20.62
CA LYS A 106 -16.12 -14.50 -21.85
C LYS A 106 -15.18 -13.32 -21.65
N LEU A 107 -13.90 -13.62 -21.76
CA LEU A 107 -12.85 -12.65 -22.11
C LEU A 107 -13.34 -11.87 -23.35
N TYR A 108 -13.37 -10.54 -23.26
CA TYR A 108 -13.73 -9.58 -24.33
C TYR A 108 -15.18 -9.62 -24.86
N LEU A 109 -16.05 -8.77 -24.30
CA LEU A 109 -16.91 -7.79 -25.00
C LEU A 109 -18.00 -7.29 -24.02
N MET A 110 -17.74 -6.21 -23.29
CA MET A 110 -18.82 -5.40 -22.70
C MET A 110 -18.54 -3.90 -22.80
N LYS A 111 -17.78 -3.49 -23.82
CA LYS A 111 -17.65 -2.09 -24.24
C LYS A 111 -18.94 -1.51 -24.85
N PHE A 112 -20.07 -2.22 -24.81
CA PHE A 112 -21.25 -1.92 -25.64
C PHE A 112 -22.45 -1.32 -24.89
N PHE A 113 -22.41 -1.15 -23.56
CA PHE A 113 -23.55 -0.58 -22.82
C PHE A 113 -23.51 0.94 -22.63
N ARG A 114 -22.70 1.69 -23.41
CA ARG A 114 -22.67 3.16 -23.35
C ARG A 114 -23.40 3.86 -24.51
N GLU A 115 -23.91 3.13 -25.50
CA GLU A 115 -24.67 3.72 -26.60
C GLU A 115 -25.90 2.88 -26.92
N SER A 116 -27.01 3.14 -26.22
CA SER A 116 -28.38 3.03 -26.74
C SER A 116 -29.39 3.39 -25.65
N VAL A 117 -30.10 4.49 -25.91
CA VAL A 117 -31.33 5.02 -25.26
C VAL A 117 -31.16 5.79 -23.94
#